data_AF-A0A2G9C6B9-F1
#
_entry.id   AF-A0A2G9C6B9-F1
#
_cell.length_a   1.000
_cell.length_b   1.000
_cell.length_c   1.000
_cell.angle_alpha   90.00
_cell.angle_beta   90.00
_cell.angle_gamma   90.00
#
_symmetry.space_group_name_H-M   'P 1'
#
loop_
_entity.id
_entity.type
_entity.pdbx_description
1 polymer ?
#
loop_
_entity_poly.entity_id
_entity_poly.type
_entity_poly.pdbx_seq_one_letter_code
_entity_poly.pdbx_strand_id
1 'polypeptide(L)' 'MVSEPIDITPEERAALYFIPPSVGGKLVPEELQQRLQDKGLATAPREDGRRWLTELGDEFRRGRR' A
#
# COMPACT_ATOMS: atom_id res chain seq x y z
N MET A 1 -4.94 22.49 5.23
CA MET A 1 -3.77 21.83 5.83
C MET A 1 -2.92 21.34 4.68
N VAL A 2 -1.68 21.80 4.56
CA VAL A 2 -0.75 21.30 3.53
C VAL A 2 -0.34 19.91 3.99
N SER A 3 -0.78 18.86 3.30
CA SER A 3 -0.29 17.51 3.64
C SER A 3 1.19 17.47 3.31
N GLU A 4 2.03 17.07 4.26
CA GLU A 4 3.44 16.81 3.97
C GLU A 4 3.55 15.76 2.84
N PRO A 5 4.51 15.92 1.92
CA PRO A 5 4.71 14.95 0.85
C PRO A 5 5.07 13.60 1.46
N ILE A 6 4.28 12.58 1.15
CA ILE A 6 4.59 11.20 1.55
C ILE A 6 5.75 10.72 0.69
N ASP A 7 6.88 10.48 1.32
CA ASP A 7 8.03 9.86 0.67
C ASP A 7 7.72 8.37 0.41
N ILE A 8 7.76 7.97 -0.86
CA ILE A 8 7.50 6.60 -1.30
C ILE A 8 8.64 6.14 -2.19
N THR A 9 9.25 5.03 -1.82
CA THR A 9 10.31 4.42 -2.62
C THR A 9 9.74 3.76 -3.88
N PRO A 10 10.55 3.52 -4.93
CA PRO A 10 10.11 2.78 -6.11
C PRO A 10 9.56 1.38 -5.77
N GLU A 11 10.15 0.70 -4.79
CA GLU A 11 9.72 -0.61 -4.32
C GLU A 11 8.33 -0.57 -3.67
N GLU A 12 8.11 0.38 -2.76
CA GLU A 12 6.80 0.61 -2.13
C GLU A 12 5.73 0.97 -3.16
N ARG A 13 6.07 1.84 -4.13
CA ARG A 13 5.16 2.22 -5.21
C ARG A 13 4.78 1.02 -6.07
N ALA A 14 5.73 0.12 -6.35
CA ALA A 14 5.44 -1.12 -7.08
C ALA A 14 4.56 -2.08 -6.26
N ALA A 15 4.76 -2.16 -4.94
CA ALA A 15 3.98 -3.03 -4.07
C ALA A 15 2.49 -2.68 -4.01
N LEU A 16 2.11 -1.41 -4.21
CA LEU A 16 0.70 -1.00 -4.27
C LEU A 16 -0.12 -1.76 -5.33
N TYR A 17 0.50 -2.24 -6.41
CA TYR A 17 -0.17 -3.03 -7.45
C TYR A 17 -0.53 -4.44 -7.03
N PHE A 18 0.01 -4.92 -5.91
CA PHE A 18 -0.14 -6.29 -5.42
C PHE A 18 -0.84 -6.37 -4.06
N ILE A 19 -1.48 -5.28 -3.62
CA ILE A 19 -2.28 -5.20 -2.40
C ILE A 19 -3.76 -4.96 -2.75
N PRO A 20 -4.69 -5.80 -2.26
CA PRO A 20 -4.47 -7.00 -1.44
C PRO A 20 -3.83 -8.16 -2.24
N PRO A 21 -3.21 -9.13 -1.55
CA PRO A 21 -2.70 -10.34 -2.19
C PRO A 21 -3.81 -11.10 -2.95
N SER A 22 -3.48 -11.54 -4.16
CA SER A 22 -4.35 -12.31 -5.05
C SER A 22 -3.74 -13.68 -5.33
N VAL A 23 -4.59 -14.69 -5.57
CA VAL A 23 -4.14 -16.06 -5.90
C VAL A 23 -3.29 -16.03 -7.18
N GLY A 24 -2.07 -16.59 -7.12
CA GLY A 24 -1.12 -16.57 -8.23
C GLY A 24 -0.43 -15.22 -8.49
N GLY A 25 -0.74 -14.19 -7.69
CA GLY A 25 -0.09 -12.89 -7.76
C GLY A 25 1.26 -12.86 -7.04
N LYS A 26 2.02 -11.79 -7.27
CA LYS A 26 3.25 -11.53 -6.50
C LYS A 26 2.89 -11.27 -5.04
N LEU A 27 3.57 -11.94 -4.12
CA LEU A 27 3.47 -11.66 -2.70
C LEU A 27 4.34 -10.45 -2.34
N VAL A 28 3.75 -9.51 -1.62
CA VAL A 28 4.46 -8.37 -1.02
C VAL A 28 5.01 -8.81 0.34
N PRO A 29 6.31 -8.65 0.63
CA PRO A 29 6.87 -8.98 1.94
C PRO A 29 6.11 -8.27 3.07
N GLU A 30 5.95 -8.93 4.22
CA GLU A 30 5.19 -8.38 5.36
C GLU A 30 5.75 -7.04 5.84
N GLU A 31 7.07 -6.89 5.88
CA GLU A 31 7.73 -5.64 6.24
C GLU A 31 7.34 -4.49 5.29
N LEU A 32 7.25 -4.77 3.99
CA LEU A 32 6.88 -3.76 2.99
C LEU A 32 5.39 -3.41 3.08
N GLN A 33 4.54 -4.40 3.38
CA GLN A 33 3.13 -4.16 3.68
C GLN A 33 2.95 -3.29 4.95
N GLN A 34 3.77 -3.53 5.98
CA GLN A 34 3.76 -2.73 7.21
C GLN A 34 4.20 -1.28 6.95
N ARG A 35 5.27 -1.06 6.19
CA ARG A 35 5.71 0.30 5.81
C ARG A 35 4.62 1.07 5.06
N LEU A 36 3.90 0.41 4.15
CA LEU A 36 2.76 1.02 3.45
C LEU A 36 1.60 1.35 4.40
N GLN A 37 1.35 0.51 5.40
CA GLN A 37 0.37 0.79 6.45
C GLN A 37 0.79 2.00 7.31
N ASP A 38 2.06 2.06 7.73
CA ASP A 38 2.59 3.15 8.55
C ASP A 38 2.51 4.50 7.82
N LYS A 39 2.60 4.48 6.48
CA LYS A 39 2.41 5.64 5.60
C LYS A 39 0.93 5.96 5.30
N GLY A 40 -0.01 5.19 5.83
CA GLY A 40 -1.45 5.34 5.58
C GLY A 40 -1.89 4.95 4.16
N LEU A 41 -1.06 4.21 3.42
CA LEU A 41 -1.36 3.74 2.05
C LEU A 41 -2.04 2.37 2.04
N ALA A 42 -1.89 1.60 3.11
CA ALA A 42 -2.58 0.34 3.33
C ALA A 42 -3.30 0.34 4.69
N THR A 43 -4.38 -0.44 4.80
CA THR A 43 -5.05 -0.65 6.08
C THR A 43 -4.24 -1.59 6.96
N ALA A 44 -4.55 -1.60 8.27
CA ALA A 44 -4.25 -2.77 9.09
C ALA A 44 -4.87 -4.06 8.48
N PRO A 45 -4.37 -5.25 8.85
CA PRO A 45 -5.01 -6.51 8.47
C PRO A 45 -6.50 -6.49 8.85
N ARG A 46 -7.37 -6.84 7.89
CA ARG A 46 -8.82 -6.92 8.10
C ARG A 46 -9.22 -8.32 8.60
N GLU A 47 -10.52 -8.58 8.70
CA GLU A 47 -11.06 -9.89 9.14
C GLU A 47 -10.56 -11.08 8.32
N ASP A 48 -10.21 -10.84 7.04
CA ASP A 48 -9.64 -11.84 6.14
C ASP A 48 -8.12 -12.01 6.29
N GLY A 49 -7.50 -11.33 7.26
CA GLY A 49 -6.06 -11.34 7.53
C GLY A 49 -5.22 -10.57 6.51
N ARG A 50 -5.84 -9.94 5.50
CA ARG A 50 -5.13 -9.20 4.44
C ARG A 50 -5.17 -7.71 4.70
N ARG A 51 -4.13 -7.01 4.24
CA ARG A 51 -4.15 -5.56 4.10
C ARG A 51 -4.75 -5.17 2.75
N TRP A 52 -5.40 -4.03 2.73
CA TRP A 52 -6.03 -3.45 1.54
C TRP A 52 -5.53 -2.03 1.34
N LEU A 53 -5.58 -1.50 0.11
CA LEU A 53 -5.26 -0.10 -0.11
C LEU A 53 -6.28 0.81 0.61
N THR A 54 -5.78 1.91 1.15
CA THR A 54 -6.62 3.07 1.48
C THR A 54 -6.95 3.84 0.20
N GLU A 55 -7.86 4.82 0.30
CA GLU A 55 -8.11 5.74 -0.82
C GLU A 55 -6.82 6.44 -1.26
N LEU A 56 -6.01 6.87 -0.30
CA LEU A 56 -4.70 7.48 -0.56
C LEU A 56 -3.73 6.52 -1.24
N GLY A 57 -3.64 5.28 -0.78
CA GLY A 57 -2.82 4.25 -1.44
C GLY A 57 -3.24 3.99 -2.89
N ASP A 58 -4.54 4.03 -3.16
CA ASP A 58 -5.08 3.89 -4.51
C ASP A 58 -4.76 5.10 -5.41
N GLU A 59 -4.75 6.32 -4.88
CA GLU A 59 -4.30 7.51 -5.60
C GLU A 59 -2.82 7.42 -6.00
N PHE A 60 -1.96 7.00 -5.07
CA PHE A 60 -0.53 6.77 -5.33
C PHE A 60 -0.34 5.70 -6.41
N ARG A 61 -1.07 4.58 -6.31
CA ARG A 61 -1.03 3.50 -7.30
C ARG A 61 -1.38 4.00 -8.70
N ARG A 62 -2.40 4.86 -8.82
CA ARG A 62 -2.85 5.44 -10.08
C ARG A 62 -1.99 6.61 -10.59
N GLY A 63 -0.98 7.04 -9.84
CA GLY A 63 -0.13 8.18 -10.20
C GLY A 63 -0.84 9.53 -10.11
N ARG A 64 -1.91 9.62 -9.30
CA ARG A 64 -2.62 10.88 -9.03
C ARG A 64 -1.96 11.72 -7.94
N ARG A 65 -0.95 11.15 -7.27
CA ARG A 65 -0.14 11.75 -6.20
C ARG A 65 1.26 11.16 -6.21
#